data_AF-A0A814PA46-F1
#
_entry.id   AF-A0A814PA46-F1
#
_cell.length_a   1.000
_cell.length_b   1.000
_cell.length_c   1.000
_cell.angle_alpha   90.00
_cell.angle_beta   90.00
_cell.angle_gamma   90.00
#
_symmetry.space_group_name_H-M   'P 1'
#
loop_
_entity.id
_entity.type
_entity.pdbx_description
1 polymer ?
#
loop_
_entity_poly.entity_id
_entity_poly.type
_entity_poly.pdbx_seq_one_letter_code
_entity_poly.pdbx_strand_id
1 'polypeptide(L)'
;MGLEEKFITAFDAYDEEDRPNRWEDWVSRLECYFSIKKLKEDKPRLEYIRFFGGSGADKINKSNKEASDTYESAKTKLTSHFASQFNPKVFVLKFRDVYQYPGESFEDFVSRLRDKAKKCAFLNDESEIIPQILHRCTSEKVKRMILEADSKKPIKLDDLILAGKLEDAVKEQLQECKKFIEMNRKTEKVNQVHKKSSNQASSN
;
A
#
# COMPACT_ATOMS: atom_id res chain seq x y z
N MET A 1 6.17 36.28 -13.57
CA MET A 1 5.20 35.27 -14.05
C MET A 1 5.26 34.13 -13.05
N GLY A 2 4.20 33.95 -12.27
CA GLY A 2 4.21 33.34 -10.94
C GLY A 2 4.35 31.82 -10.92
N LEU A 3 4.98 31.32 -9.85
CA LEU A 3 5.20 29.90 -9.53
C LEU A 3 3.99 29.26 -8.82
N GLU A 4 2.76 29.62 -9.19
CA GLU A 4 1.54 29.21 -8.47
C GLU A 4 0.49 28.48 -9.34
N GLU A 5 0.91 27.75 -10.38
CA GLU A 5 -0.01 26.99 -11.27
C GLU A 5 0.29 25.49 -11.34
N LYS A 6 0.68 24.87 -10.22
CA LYS A 6 0.78 23.39 -10.10
C LYS A 6 -0.30 22.79 -9.19
N PHE A 7 -1.43 23.47 -8.99
CA PHE A 7 -2.41 23.02 -8.00
C PHE A 7 -3.29 21.85 -8.46
N ILE A 8 -3.48 21.66 -9.77
CA ILE A 8 -4.30 20.57 -10.31
C ILE A 8 -3.57 19.91 -11.47
N THR A 9 -3.15 18.66 -11.30
CA THR A 9 -2.62 17.83 -12.38
C THR A 9 -3.76 17.35 -13.26
N ALA A 10 -3.51 17.26 -14.57
CA ALA A 10 -4.50 16.72 -15.50
C ALA A 10 -4.85 15.27 -15.11
N PHE A 11 -6.14 14.92 -15.12
CA PHE A 11 -6.58 13.55 -14.89
C PHE A 11 -6.24 12.67 -16.11
N ASP A 12 -5.49 11.60 -15.88
CA ASP A 12 -5.24 10.59 -16.90
C ASP A 12 -6.33 9.51 -16.85
N ALA A 13 -7.24 9.58 -17.83
CA ALA A 13 -8.33 8.64 -17.99
C ALA A 13 -7.91 7.33 -18.70
N TYR A 14 -6.70 7.24 -19.27
CA TYR A 14 -6.22 6.04 -19.95
C TYR A 14 -5.48 5.09 -19.01
N ASP A 15 -4.90 5.60 -17.93
CA ASP A 15 -4.43 4.76 -16.84
C ASP A 15 -5.62 3.94 -16.29
N GLU A 16 -5.51 2.62 -16.37
CA GLU A 16 -6.52 1.65 -15.93
C GLU A 16 -6.38 1.31 -14.45
N GLU A 17 -5.22 1.61 -13.83
CA GLU A 17 -5.02 1.25 -12.44
C GLU A 17 -5.84 2.15 -11.53
N ASP A 18 -6.81 1.54 -10.84
CA ASP A 18 -7.61 2.18 -9.80
C ASP A 18 -8.30 3.48 -10.22
N ARG A 19 -8.68 3.54 -11.51
CA ARG A 19 -9.27 4.72 -12.16
C ARG A 19 -10.42 5.37 -11.37
N PRO A 20 -11.36 4.65 -10.76
CA PRO A 20 -12.46 5.28 -10.03
C PRO A 20 -12.00 5.99 -8.76
N ASN A 21 -11.15 5.36 -7.95
CA ASN A 21 -10.64 6.00 -6.74
C ASN A 21 -9.76 7.21 -7.08
N ARG A 22 -8.92 7.11 -8.12
CA ARG A 22 -8.16 8.27 -8.63
C ARG A 22 -9.08 9.39 -9.12
N TRP A 23 -10.19 9.04 -9.75
CA TRP A 23 -11.19 10.01 -10.19
C TRP A 23 -11.85 10.70 -8.98
N GLU A 24 -12.25 9.94 -7.96
CA GLU A 24 -12.83 10.49 -6.73
C GLU A 24 -11.86 11.40 -5.97
N ASP A 25 -10.59 11.01 -5.84
CA ASP A 25 -9.53 11.82 -5.24
C ASP A 25 -9.29 13.11 -6.04
N TRP A 26 -9.27 13.01 -7.37
CA TRP A 26 -9.10 14.16 -8.25
C TRP A 26 -10.28 15.13 -8.16
N VAL A 27 -11.51 14.62 -8.17
CA VAL A 27 -12.73 15.43 -7.97
C VAL A 27 -12.71 16.08 -6.59
N SER A 28 -12.33 15.36 -5.54
CA SER A 28 -12.23 15.90 -4.18
C SER A 28 -11.25 17.09 -4.09
N ARG A 29 -10.10 17.00 -4.77
CA ARG A 29 -9.14 18.11 -4.87
C ARG A 29 -9.69 19.29 -5.68
N LEU A 30 -10.42 19.00 -6.76
CA LEU A 30 -11.07 20.02 -7.58
C LEU A 30 -12.13 20.80 -6.79
N GLU A 31 -12.95 20.12 -5.98
CA GLU A 31 -13.94 20.75 -5.09
C GLU A 31 -13.29 21.63 -4.01
N CYS A 32 -12.18 21.16 -3.43
CA CYS A 32 -11.38 21.95 -2.50
C CYS A 32 -10.88 23.24 -3.17
N TYR A 33 -10.40 23.14 -4.41
CA TYR A 33 -9.96 24.28 -5.19
C TYR A 33 -11.10 25.27 -5.50
N PHE A 34 -12.29 24.80 -5.89
CA PHE A 34 -13.45 25.67 -6.06
C PHE A 34 -13.85 26.38 -4.78
N SER A 35 -13.73 25.71 -3.64
CA SER A 35 -13.97 26.31 -2.32
C SER A 35 -12.96 27.43 -2.01
N ILE A 36 -11.67 27.21 -2.28
CA ILE A 36 -10.61 28.21 -2.10
C ILE A 36 -10.84 29.43 -2.99
N LYS A 37 -11.15 29.22 -4.28
CA LYS A 37 -11.40 30.29 -5.25
C LYS A 37 -12.78 30.92 -5.14
N LYS A 38 -13.65 30.42 -4.25
CA LYS A 38 -15.06 30.83 -4.08
C LYS A 38 -15.85 30.79 -5.40
N LEU A 39 -15.51 29.87 -6.29
CA LEU A 39 -16.17 29.71 -7.58
C LEU A 39 -17.49 28.98 -7.37
N LYS A 40 -18.61 29.68 -7.59
CA LYS A 40 -19.97 29.13 -7.44
C LYS A 40 -20.72 28.95 -8.77
N GLU A 41 -20.23 29.56 -9.83
CA GLU A 41 -20.85 29.49 -11.15
C GLU A 41 -20.51 28.17 -11.84
N ASP A 42 -21.48 27.58 -12.54
CA ASP A 42 -21.31 26.28 -13.22
C ASP A 42 -20.42 26.37 -14.46
N LYS A 43 -20.49 27.47 -15.21
CA LYS A 43 -19.72 27.67 -16.44
C LYS A 43 -18.20 27.57 -16.21
N PRO A 44 -17.57 28.30 -15.27
CA PRO A 44 -16.14 28.13 -15.01
C PRO A 44 -15.84 26.72 -14.49
N ARG A 45 -16.69 26.12 -13.65
CA ARG A 45 -16.46 24.75 -13.13
C ARG A 45 -16.43 23.69 -14.24
N LEU A 46 -17.29 23.82 -15.26
CA LEU A 46 -17.29 22.98 -16.45
C LEU A 46 -16.02 23.17 -17.30
N GLU A 47 -15.53 24.41 -17.42
CA GLU A 47 -14.27 24.70 -18.10
C GLU A 47 -13.07 24.06 -17.37
N TYR A 48 -13.09 24.01 -16.05
CA TYR A 48 -12.08 23.28 -15.26
C TYR A 48 -12.11 21.78 -15.54
N ILE A 49 -13.29 21.14 -15.59
CA ILE A 49 -13.39 19.72 -15.97
C ILE A 49 -12.81 19.52 -17.38
N ARG A 50 -13.11 20.41 -18.33
CA ARG A 50 -12.64 20.29 -19.70
C ARG A 50 -11.13 20.46 -19.83
N PHE A 51 -10.54 21.40 -19.10
CA PHE A 51 -9.12 21.71 -19.19
C PHE A 51 -8.27 20.72 -18.38
N PHE A 52 -8.65 20.45 -17.13
CA PHE A 52 -7.88 19.60 -16.21
C PHE A 52 -8.36 18.15 -16.18
N GLY A 53 -9.57 17.82 -16.64
CA GLY A 53 -10.01 16.42 -16.77
C GLY A 53 -9.30 15.65 -17.89
N GLY A 54 -8.47 16.34 -18.69
CA GLY A 54 -7.71 15.76 -19.78
C GLY A 54 -8.57 15.40 -21.00
N SER A 55 -7.89 15.00 -22.08
CA SER A 55 -8.57 14.67 -23.35
C SER A 55 -9.49 13.47 -23.25
N GLY A 56 -9.24 12.55 -22.31
CA GLY A 56 -10.07 11.37 -22.11
C GLY A 56 -11.43 11.71 -21.49
N ALA A 57 -11.45 12.47 -20.39
CA ALA A 57 -12.71 12.90 -19.77
C ALA A 57 -13.51 13.84 -20.68
N ASP A 58 -12.86 14.76 -21.40
CA ASP A 58 -13.54 15.65 -22.35
C ASP A 58 -14.19 14.87 -23.51
N LYS A 59 -13.51 13.84 -24.03
CA LYS A 59 -14.08 12.95 -25.06
C LYS A 59 -15.30 12.20 -24.54
N ILE A 60 -15.23 11.62 -23.33
CA ILE A 60 -16.35 10.88 -22.70
C ILE A 60 -17.54 11.83 -22.46
N ASN A 61 -17.27 13.04 -21.99
CA ASN A 61 -18.30 14.05 -21.75
C ASN A 61 -18.97 14.52 -23.05
N LYS A 62 -18.21 14.65 -24.15
CA LYS A 62 -18.72 15.06 -25.48
C LYS A 62 -19.39 13.93 -26.26
N SER A 63 -18.95 12.69 -26.10
CA SER A 63 -19.49 11.54 -26.85
C SER A 63 -20.93 11.21 -26.45
N ASN A 64 -21.32 11.56 -25.22
CA ASN A 64 -22.70 11.44 -24.80
C ASN A 64 -23.50 12.65 -25.29
N LYS A 65 -24.52 12.40 -26.14
CA LYS A 65 -25.34 13.41 -26.83
C LYS A 65 -26.10 14.39 -25.93
N GLU A 66 -26.09 14.19 -24.62
CA GLU A 66 -26.58 15.14 -23.62
C GLU A 66 -25.40 15.89 -23.01
N ALA A 67 -24.96 16.96 -23.67
CA ALA A 67 -24.11 17.95 -23.03
C ALA A 67 -24.78 18.35 -21.69
N SER A 68 -24.06 18.16 -20.59
CA SER A 68 -24.54 18.53 -19.28
C SER A 68 -24.36 20.04 -19.12
N ASP A 69 -25.46 20.78 -19.00
CA ASP A 69 -25.41 22.24 -18.82
C ASP A 69 -24.93 22.64 -17.41
N THR A 70 -24.88 21.68 -16.47
CA THR A 70 -24.45 21.90 -15.09
C THR A 70 -23.25 21.05 -14.71
N TYR A 71 -22.41 21.61 -13.83
CA TYR A 71 -21.21 20.93 -13.32
C TYR A 71 -21.55 19.60 -12.63
N GLU A 72 -22.60 19.56 -11.81
CA GLU A 72 -23.00 18.34 -11.09
C GLU A 72 -23.45 17.22 -12.04
N SER A 73 -24.10 17.56 -13.16
CA SER A 73 -24.48 16.57 -14.17
C SER A 73 -23.25 16.01 -14.87
N ALA A 74 -22.28 16.85 -15.24
CA ALA A 74 -21.02 16.41 -15.84
C ALA A 74 -20.22 15.51 -14.90
N LYS A 75 -20.09 15.92 -13.63
CA LYS A 75 -19.42 15.15 -12.57
C LYS A 75 -20.10 13.79 -12.37
N THR A 76 -21.42 13.76 -12.18
CA THR A 76 -22.16 12.50 -11.97
C THR A 76 -22.01 11.55 -13.16
N LYS A 77 -22.09 12.07 -14.38
CA LYS A 77 -21.91 11.28 -15.61
C LYS A 77 -20.52 10.67 -15.71
N LEU A 78 -19.47 11.48 -15.49
CA LEU A 78 -18.08 11.00 -15.52
C LEU A 78 -17.80 10.01 -14.39
N THR A 79 -18.26 10.29 -13.18
CA THR A 79 -18.16 9.36 -12.04
C THR A 79 -18.84 8.04 -12.35
N SER A 80 -20.06 8.05 -12.89
CA SER A 80 -20.77 6.82 -13.28
C SER A 80 -20.05 6.05 -14.38
N HIS A 81 -19.51 6.74 -15.39
CA HIS A 81 -18.75 6.10 -16.46
C HIS A 81 -17.49 5.41 -15.92
N PHE A 82 -16.68 6.10 -15.10
CA PHE A 82 -15.48 5.51 -14.53
C PHE A 82 -15.79 4.41 -13.52
N ALA A 83 -16.86 4.55 -12.73
CA ALA A 83 -17.34 3.51 -11.83
C ALA A 83 -17.84 2.26 -12.59
N SER A 84 -18.49 2.41 -13.75
CA SER A 84 -18.96 1.25 -14.54
C SER A 84 -17.84 0.37 -15.08
N GLN A 85 -16.63 0.93 -15.23
CA GLN A 85 -15.44 0.20 -15.67
C GLN A 85 -14.67 -0.42 -14.49
N PHE A 86 -15.16 -0.21 -13.26
CA PHE A 86 -14.64 -0.83 -12.06
C PHE A 86 -15.25 -2.21 -11.85
N ASN A 87 -14.44 -3.25 -11.93
CA ASN A 87 -14.87 -4.58 -11.50
C ASN A 87 -14.12 -4.96 -10.21
N PRO A 88 -14.81 -4.96 -9.04
CA PRO A 88 -14.20 -5.34 -7.77
C PRO A 88 -13.49 -6.70 -7.83
N LYS A 89 -13.97 -7.64 -8.66
CA LYS A 89 -13.39 -8.98 -8.80
C LYS A 89 -11.94 -8.95 -9.29
N VAL A 90 -11.57 -7.97 -10.11
CA VAL A 90 -10.17 -7.82 -10.58
C VAL A 90 -9.27 -7.40 -9.43
N PHE A 91 -9.74 -6.55 -8.52
CA PHE A 91 -9.00 -6.16 -7.32
C PHE A 91 -8.91 -7.30 -6.31
N VAL A 92 -9.98 -8.09 -6.16
CA VAL A 92 -9.94 -9.32 -5.36
C VAL A 92 -8.87 -10.27 -5.90
N LEU A 93 -8.80 -10.47 -7.23
CA LEU A 93 -7.75 -11.29 -7.84
C LEU A 93 -6.35 -10.74 -7.50
N LYS A 94 -6.12 -9.43 -7.72
CA LYS A 94 -4.86 -8.76 -7.36
C LYS A 94 -4.53 -8.87 -5.87
N PHE A 95 -5.53 -8.83 -4.99
CA PHE A 95 -5.38 -9.01 -3.55
C PHE A 95 -4.95 -10.44 -3.20
N ARG A 96 -5.52 -11.45 -3.87
CA ARG A 96 -5.13 -12.86 -3.68
C ARG A 96 -3.72 -13.16 -4.17
N ASP A 97 -3.20 -12.37 -5.11
CA ASP A 97 -1.82 -12.48 -5.58
C ASP A 97 -0.80 -11.88 -4.61
N VAL A 98 -1.21 -11.11 -3.60
CA VAL A 98 -0.30 -10.50 -2.62
C VAL A 98 0.31 -11.56 -1.71
N TYR A 99 1.63 -11.55 -1.60
CA TYR A 99 2.42 -12.39 -0.70
C TYR A 99 3.53 -11.59 -0.02
N GLN A 100 4.01 -12.10 1.11
CA GLN A 100 5.14 -11.49 1.82
C GLN A 100 6.42 -11.75 1.02
N TYR A 101 7.10 -10.68 0.62
CA TYR A 101 8.35 -10.78 -0.12
C TYR A 101 9.50 -11.25 0.79
N PRO A 102 10.55 -11.89 0.25
CA PRO A 102 11.73 -12.25 1.03
C PRO A 102 12.38 -11.00 1.66
N GLY A 103 12.54 -11.02 2.99
CA GLY A 103 13.13 -9.91 3.75
C GLY A 103 12.19 -8.74 4.03
N GLU A 104 10.93 -8.81 3.58
CA GLU A 104 9.92 -7.82 3.94
C GLU A 104 9.43 -8.03 5.38
N SER A 105 9.31 -6.93 6.12
CA SER A 105 8.75 -6.96 7.48
C SER A 105 7.29 -7.42 7.45
N PHE A 106 6.84 -8.03 8.54
CA PHE A 106 5.45 -8.46 8.63
C PHE A 106 4.47 -7.27 8.57
N GLU A 107 4.86 -6.12 9.15
CA GLU A 107 4.05 -4.91 9.15
C GLU A 107 3.86 -4.34 7.74
N ASP A 108 4.92 -4.28 6.93
CA ASP A 108 4.85 -3.79 5.55
C ASP A 108 3.94 -4.67 4.69
N PHE A 109 4.05 -6.00 4.86
CA PHE A 109 3.19 -6.96 4.19
C PHE A 109 1.70 -6.73 4.53
N VAL A 110 1.38 -6.56 5.82
CA VAL A 110 0.00 -6.29 6.27
C VAL A 110 -0.48 -4.93 5.77
N SER A 111 0.39 -3.92 5.73
CA SER A 111 0.04 -2.61 5.19
C SER A 111 -0.35 -2.69 3.70
N ARG A 112 0.42 -3.43 2.89
CA ARG A 112 0.07 -3.65 1.48
C ARG A 112 -1.24 -4.40 1.31
N LEU A 113 -1.51 -5.39 2.16
CA LEU A 113 -2.80 -6.10 2.17
C LEU A 113 -3.97 -5.16 2.48
N ARG A 114 -3.84 -4.31 3.52
CA ARG A 114 -4.84 -3.31 3.87
C ARG A 114 -5.10 -2.34 2.71
N ASP A 115 -4.07 -1.88 2.02
CA ASP A 115 -4.22 -0.95 0.89
C ASP A 115 -4.89 -1.57 -0.33
N LYS A 116 -4.67 -2.86 -0.59
CA LYS A 116 -5.37 -3.59 -1.67
C LYS A 116 -6.80 -3.96 -1.27
N ALA A 117 -7.05 -4.30 0.00
CA ALA A 117 -8.38 -4.64 0.51
C ALA A 117 -9.40 -3.51 0.34
N LYS A 118 -8.99 -2.25 0.59
CA LYS A 118 -9.82 -1.04 0.36
C LYS A 118 -10.48 -0.98 -1.02
N LYS A 119 -9.86 -1.59 -2.03
CA LYS A 119 -10.32 -1.57 -3.44
C LYS A 119 -11.17 -2.79 -3.81
N CYS A 120 -11.29 -3.77 -2.92
CA CYS A 120 -11.94 -5.05 -3.19
C CYS A 120 -13.45 -5.05 -2.87
N ALA A 121 -13.97 -3.97 -2.28
CA ALA A 121 -15.36 -3.85 -1.82
C ALA A 121 -15.79 -5.04 -0.92
N PHE A 122 -14.90 -5.46 -0.02
CA PHE A 122 -15.22 -6.50 0.97
C PHE A 122 -16.22 -5.97 2.00
N LEU A 123 -17.08 -6.86 2.51
CA LEU A 123 -17.98 -6.52 3.62
C LEU A 123 -17.20 -6.28 4.92
N ASN A 124 -16.14 -7.05 5.12
CA ASN A 124 -15.21 -6.91 6.23
C ASN A 124 -13.79 -7.25 5.75
N ASP A 125 -12.94 -6.23 5.65
CA ASP A 125 -11.54 -6.37 5.23
C ASP A 125 -10.78 -7.36 6.11
N GLU A 126 -10.96 -7.36 7.43
CA GLU A 126 -10.23 -8.26 8.33
C GLU A 126 -10.54 -9.73 8.06
N SER A 127 -11.80 -10.03 7.72
CA SER A 127 -12.23 -11.40 7.41
C SER A 127 -11.57 -11.96 6.14
N GLU A 128 -11.05 -11.09 5.28
CA GLU A 128 -10.35 -11.45 4.04
C GLU A 128 -8.83 -11.37 4.17
N ILE A 129 -8.34 -10.43 4.98
CA ILE A 129 -6.91 -10.26 5.29
C ILE A 129 -6.37 -11.43 6.10
N ILE A 130 -7.09 -11.91 7.13
CA ILE A 130 -6.60 -13.01 7.98
C ILE A 130 -6.35 -14.31 7.18
N PRO A 131 -7.28 -14.79 6.33
CA PRO A 131 -7.02 -15.93 5.46
C PRO A 131 -5.86 -15.69 4.47
N GLN A 132 -5.71 -14.46 3.96
CA GLN A 132 -4.62 -14.13 3.06
C GLN A 132 -3.25 -14.17 3.77
N ILE A 133 -3.18 -13.74 5.03
CA ILE A 133 -1.99 -13.86 5.88
C ILE A 133 -1.66 -15.34 6.12
N LEU A 134 -2.66 -16.15 6.47
CA LEU A 134 -2.49 -17.59 6.65
C LEU A 134 -1.91 -18.26 5.39
N HIS A 135 -2.41 -17.87 4.22
CA HIS A 135 -2.02 -18.45 2.94
C HIS A 135 -0.62 -17.98 2.47
N ARG A 136 -0.28 -16.70 2.62
CA ARG A 136 0.86 -16.08 1.90
C ARG A 136 1.90 -15.38 2.79
N CYS A 137 1.83 -15.50 4.11
CA CYS A 137 2.93 -15.05 4.98
C CYS A 137 4.03 -16.11 5.13
N THR A 138 5.21 -15.66 5.53
CA THR A 138 6.38 -16.51 5.77
C THR A 138 6.48 -17.03 7.21
N SER A 139 5.79 -16.39 8.16
CA SER A 139 5.86 -16.73 9.58
C SER A 139 4.97 -17.93 9.93
N GLU A 140 5.61 -19.05 10.28
CA GLU A 140 4.91 -20.22 10.81
C GLU A 140 4.28 -19.97 12.19
N LYS A 141 4.84 -19.04 12.98
CA LYS A 141 4.28 -18.63 14.27
C LYS A 141 2.94 -17.92 14.09
N VAL A 142 2.86 -16.97 13.17
CA VAL A 142 1.63 -16.24 12.85
C VAL A 142 0.59 -17.20 12.29
N LYS A 143 0.96 -18.10 11.35
CA LYS A 143 0.04 -19.12 10.83
C LYS A 143 -0.54 -20.00 11.93
N ARG A 144 0.32 -20.44 12.87
CA ARG A 144 -0.12 -21.22 14.03
C ARG A 144 -1.12 -20.45 14.88
N MET A 145 -0.85 -19.18 15.21
CA MET A 145 -1.77 -18.34 15.98
C MET A 145 -3.15 -18.21 15.30
N ILE A 146 -3.19 -18.13 13.97
CA ILE A 146 -4.46 -18.10 13.21
C ILE A 146 -5.19 -19.44 13.31
N LEU A 147 -4.47 -20.57 13.19
CA LEU A 147 -5.06 -21.91 13.25
C LEU A 147 -5.52 -22.33 14.65
N GLU A 148 -4.87 -21.80 15.69
CA GLU A 148 -5.27 -21.98 17.09
C GLU A 148 -6.49 -21.13 17.48
N ALA A 149 -6.83 -20.10 16.68
CA ALA A 149 -8.01 -19.30 16.91
C ALA A 149 -9.27 -20.12 16.63
N ASP A 150 -10.25 -20.00 17.53
CA ASP A 150 -11.55 -20.64 17.40
C ASP A 150 -12.68 -19.61 17.51
N SER A 151 -13.92 -20.05 17.32
CA SER A 151 -15.09 -19.16 17.42
C SER A 151 -15.28 -18.54 18.81
N LYS A 152 -14.63 -19.06 19.86
CA LYS A 152 -14.70 -18.55 21.24
C LYS A 152 -13.62 -17.52 21.52
N LYS A 153 -12.48 -17.61 20.83
CA LYS A 153 -11.36 -16.69 20.92
C LYS A 153 -10.92 -16.28 19.50
N PRO A 154 -11.70 -15.41 18.83
CA PRO A 154 -11.33 -14.91 17.52
C PRO A 154 -10.03 -14.10 17.63
N ILE A 155 -9.12 -14.32 16.69
CA ILE A 155 -7.88 -13.55 16.60
C ILE A 155 -8.13 -12.26 15.85
N LYS A 156 -7.62 -11.14 16.38
CA LYS A 156 -7.70 -9.85 15.69
C LYS A 156 -6.44 -9.64 14.85
N LEU A 157 -6.58 -8.81 13.81
CA LEU A 157 -5.44 -8.47 12.95
C LEU A 157 -4.30 -7.81 13.75
N ASP A 158 -4.63 -6.99 14.74
CA ASP A 158 -3.64 -6.32 15.59
C ASP A 158 -2.81 -7.30 16.43
N ASP A 159 -3.40 -8.41 16.89
CA ASP A 159 -2.68 -9.47 17.61
C ASP A 159 -1.64 -10.15 16.69
N LEU A 160 -1.99 -10.35 15.41
CA LEU A 160 -1.08 -10.90 14.40
C LEU A 160 0.06 -9.93 14.10
N ILE A 161 -0.24 -8.63 13.98
CA ILE A 161 0.77 -7.58 13.76
C ILE A 161 1.76 -7.55 14.92
N LEU A 162 1.28 -7.58 16.17
CA LEU A 162 2.15 -7.63 17.35
C LEU A 162 3.04 -8.88 17.34
N ALA A 163 2.48 -10.04 17.01
CA ALA A 163 3.23 -11.29 16.94
C ALA A 163 4.32 -11.26 15.86
N GLY A 164 4.00 -10.71 14.68
CA GLY A 164 4.93 -10.56 13.56
C GLY A 164 6.06 -9.58 13.89
N LYS A 165 5.74 -8.40 14.44
CA LYS A 165 6.74 -7.42 14.89
C LYS A 165 7.72 -8.01 15.91
N LEU A 166 7.19 -8.74 16.88
CA LEU A 166 8.03 -9.40 17.88
C LEU A 166 8.96 -10.44 17.23
N GLU A 167 8.46 -11.20 16.26
CA GLU A 167 9.29 -12.18 15.55
C GLU A 167 10.40 -11.51 14.72
N ASP A 168 10.08 -10.42 14.02
CA ASP A 168 11.06 -9.67 13.23
C ASP A 168 12.16 -9.08 14.13
N ALA A 169 11.79 -8.48 15.27
CA ALA A 169 12.74 -7.98 16.27
C ALA A 169 13.62 -9.09 16.85
N VAL A 170 13.05 -10.27 17.16
CA VAL A 170 13.81 -11.42 17.67
C VAL A 170 14.77 -11.96 16.61
N LYS A 171 14.38 -11.99 15.33
CA LYS A 171 15.27 -12.41 14.23
C LYS A 171 16.49 -11.49 14.12
N GLU A 172 16.27 -10.18 14.21
CA GLU A 172 17.35 -9.18 14.19
C GLU A 172 18.30 -9.37 15.37
N GLN A 173 17.77 -9.46 16.60
CA GLN A 173 18.56 -9.71 17.81
C GLN A 173 19.34 -11.03 17.76
N LEU A 174 18.74 -12.11 17.23
CA LEU A 174 19.42 -13.39 17.05
C LEU A 174 20.56 -13.28 16.02
N GLN A 175 20.40 -12.49 14.97
CA GLN A 175 21.44 -12.25 13.99
C GLN A 175 22.62 -11.46 14.60
N GLU A 176 22.34 -10.45 15.42
CA GLU A 176 23.35 -9.71 16.17
C GLU A 176 24.11 -10.61 17.15
N CYS A 177 23.38 -11.43 17.94
CA CYS A 177 23.98 -12.41 18.85
C CYS A 177 24.91 -13.38 18.09
N LYS A 178 24.51 -13.87 16.92
CA LYS A 178 25.35 -14.75 16.08
C LYS A 178 26.62 -14.04 15.62
N LYS A 179 26.52 -12.79 15.15
CA LYS A 179 27.67 -11.97 14.73
C LYS A 179 28.63 -11.76 15.90
N PHE A 180 28.11 -11.44 17.08
CA PHE A 180 28.91 -11.24 18.30
C PHE A 180 29.68 -12.51 18.70
N ILE A 181 28.99 -13.67 18.75
CA ILE A 181 29.62 -14.97 19.06
C ILE A 181 30.71 -15.32 18.03
N GLU A 182 30.45 -15.10 16.74
CA GLU A 182 31.44 -15.39 15.68
C GLU A 182 32.67 -14.48 15.77
N MET A 183 32.46 -13.19 16.07
CA MET A 183 33.55 -12.24 16.26
C MET A 183 34.43 -12.65 17.44
N ASN A 184 33.83 -12.99 18.59
CA ASN A 184 34.59 -13.46 19.75
C ASN A 184 35.38 -14.73 19.46
N ARG A 185 34.78 -15.69 18.73
CA ARG A 185 35.48 -16.92 18.31
C ARG A 185 36.68 -16.64 17.39
N LYS A 186 36.61 -15.62 16.53
CA LYS A 186 37.74 -15.19 15.70
C LYS A 186 38.84 -14.55 16.56
N THR A 187 38.48 -13.68 17.49
CA THR A 187 39.43 -13.04 18.43
C THR A 187 40.16 -14.07 19.30
N GLU A 188 39.46 -15.08 19.82
CA GLU A 188 40.05 -16.18 20.58
C GLU A 188 41.09 -16.97 19.76
N LYS A 189 40.79 -17.27 18.49
CA LYS A 189 41.73 -17.96 17.59
C LYS A 189 42.99 -17.12 17.34
N VAL A 190 42.86 -15.82 17.14
CA VAL A 190 44.01 -14.90 16.94
C VAL A 190 44.91 -14.88 18.18
N ASN A 191 44.30 -14.78 19.37
CA ASN A 191 45.04 -14.77 20.64
C ASN A 191 45.80 -16.09 20.90
N GLN A 192 45.26 -17.23 20.47
CA GLN A 192 45.94 -18.53 20.58
C GLN A 192 47.15 -18.64 19.64
N VAL A 193 47.08 -18.09 18.42
CA VAL A 193 48.20 -18.07 17.48
C VAL A 193 49.33 -17.19 18.02
N HIS A 194 49.02 -16.00 18.53
CA HIS A 194 50.02 -15.10 19.10
C HIS A 194 50.78 -15.72 20.29
N LYS A 195 50.10 -16.43 21.20
CA LYS A 195 50.75 -17.16 22.30
C LYS A 195 51.71 -18.26 21.83
N LYS A 196 51.37 -18.95 20.73
CA LYS A 196 52.26 -19.99 20.17
C LYS A 196 53.50 -19.37 19.49
N SER A 197 53.32 -18.24 18.81
CA SER A 197 54.41 -17.49 18.18
C SER A 197 55.36 -16.86 19.20
N SER A 198 54.85 -16.34 20.32
CA SER A 198 55.71 -15.75 21.38
C SER A 198 56.53 -16.81 22.12
N ASN A 199 56.00 -18.02 22.30
CA ASN A 199 56.71 -19.09 23.00
C ASN A 199 57.81 -19.77 22.16
N GLN A 200 57.81 -19.59 20.84
CA GLN A 200 58.90 -20.07 19.97
C GLN A 200 60.06 -19.07 19.84
N ALA A 201 59.82 -17.78 20.10
CA ALA A 201 60.88 -16.76 20.05
C ALA A 201 61.73 -16.69 21.33
N SER A 202 61.25 -17.23 22.46
CA SER A 202 61.95 -17.23 23.76
C SER A 202 62.80 -18.48 24.03
N SER A 203 62.89 -19.40 23.07
CA SER A 203 63.70 -20.62 23.14
C SER A 203 64.77 -20.59 22.05
N ASN A 204 65.75 -19.70 22.18
CA ASN A 204 67.03 -19.73 21.47
C ASN A 204 68.09 -18.99 22.31
#